data_AF-A0A818DDX5-F1
#
_entry.id   AF-A0A818DDX5-F1
#
_cell.length_a   1.000
_cell.length_b   1.000
_cell.length_c   1.000
_cell.angle_alpha   90.00
_cell.angle_beta   90.00
_cell.angle_gamma   90.00
#
_symmetry.space_group_name_H-M   'P 1'
#
loop_
_entity.id
_entity.type
_entity.pdbx_description
1 polymer ?
#
loop_
_entity_poly.entity_id
_entity_poly.type
_entity_poly.pdbx_seq_one_letter_code
_entity_poly.pdbx_strand_id
1 'polypeptide(L)'
;KFEKSELNPGDIIIATNIAGRGIDLTIDKLLEANGGLHVILSYIPGNLRVQQQVFGRTARGRKRGTGVYIVHDKRKLMFLPDMTADFLLNERDEKEKERYKKLLANLFLKSK
;
A
#
# COMPACT_ATOMS: atom_id res chain seq x y z
N LYS A 1 6.21 4.23 22.24
CA LYS A 1 5.66 2.86 22.12
C LYS A 1 4.20 3.01 21.70
N PHE A 2 3.70 2.26 20.73
CA PHE A 2 2.27 2.35 20.38
C PHE A 2 1.50 1.54 21.44
N GLU A 3 0.73 2.22 22.28
CA GLU A 3 0.09 1.61 23.47
C GLU A 3 -1.38 1.28 23.26
N LYS A 4 -2.00 1.83 22.21
CA LYS A 4 -3.41 1.60 21.89
C LYS A 4 -3.54 0.36 21.01
N SER A 5 -4.21 -0.67 21.52
CA SER A 5 -4.47 -1.92 20.81
C SER A 5 -5.80 -1.93 20.04
N GLU A 6 -6.81 -1.21 20.54
CA GLU A 6 -8.14 -1.10 19.92
C GLU A 6 -8.41 0.32 19.42
N LEU A 7 -8.84 0.42 18.16
CA LEU A 7 -9.14 1.68 17.47
C LEU A 7 -10.63 2.00 17.50
N ASN A 8 -10.93 3.28 17.68
CA ASN A 8 -12.27 3.84 17.76
C ASN A 8 -12.49 4.83 16.61
N PRO A 9 -13.75 5.21 16.30
CA PRO A 9 -14.02 6.28 15.37
C PRO A 9 -13.27 7.58 15.75
N GLY A 10 -12.64 8.21 14.76
CA GLY A 10 -11.86 9.43 14.96
C GLY A 10 -10.36 9.21 15.23
N ASP A 11 -9.92 7.98 15.48
CA ASP A 11 -8.49 7.69 15.58
C ASP A 11 -7.78 7.88 14.23
N ILE A 12 -6.65 8.60 14.26
CA ILE A 12 -5.79 8.82 13.09
C ILE A 12 -4.40 8.26 13.39
N ILE A 13 -3.92 7.38 12.52
CA ILE A 13 -2.58 6.81 12.59
C ILE A 13 -1.78 7.30 11.38
N ILE A 14 -0.65 7.94 11.66
CA ILE A 14 0.35 8.28 10.64
C ILE A 14 1.56 7.38 10.86
N ALA A 15 1.88 6.56 9.86
CA ALA A 15 2.96 5.59 9.93
C ALA A 15 3.89 5.73 8.73
N THR A 16 5.20 5.66 8.97
CA THR A 16 6.20 5.42 7.93
C THR A 16 6.32 3.91 7.68
N ASN A 17 6.94 3.48 6.58
CA ASN A 17 6.96 2.08 6.12
C ASN A 17 7.39 1.02 7.15
N ILE A 18 8.09 1.41 8.23
CA ILE A 18 8.56 0.49 9.29
C ILE A 18 7.71 0.62 10.56
N ALA A 19 7.07 1.77 10.77
CA ALA A 19 6.28 2.03 11.97
C ALA A 19 5.07 1.11 12.04
N GLY A 20 4.82 0.54 13.23
CA GLY A 20 3.67 -0.33 13.46
C GLY A 20 3.75 -1.72 12.83
N ARG A 21 4.91 -2.12 12.27
CA ARG A 21 5.08 -3.48 11.76
C ARG A 21 4.94 -4.50 12.89
N GLY A 22 4.10 -5.51 12.65
CA GLY A 22 3.84 -6.58 13.62
C GLY A 22 2.85 -6.22 14.72
N ILE A 23 2.34 -4.98 14.75
CA ILE A 23 1.26 -4.61 15.65
C ILE A 23 -0.06 -5.14 15.09
N ASP A 24 -0.84 -5.77 15.95
CA ASP A 24 -2.22 -6.13 15.68
C ASP A 24 -3.13 -4.98 16.13
N LEU A 25 -3.75 -4.29 15.17
CA LEU A 25 -4.70 -3.22 15.44
C LEU A 25 -6.10 -3.84 15.42
N THR A 26 -6.73 -3.93 16.59
CA THR A 26 -8.15 -4.29 16.67
C THR A 26 -9.00 -3.04 16.46
N ILE A 27 -10.24 -3.21 16.01
CA ILE A 27 -11.20 -2.12 15.85
C ILE A 27 -12.39 -2.38 16.76
N ASP A 28 -12.96 -1.32 17.33
CA ASP A 28 -14.19 -1.41 18.13
C ASP A 28 -15.42 -1.72 17.23
N LYS A 29 -16.54 -2.07 17.87
CA LYS A 29 -17.79 -2.40 17.17
C LYS A 29 -18.37 -1.22 16.39
N LEU A 30 -18.19 0.01 16.87
CA LEU A 30 -18.74 1.21 16.24
C LEU A 30 -17.96 1.56 14.97
N LEU A 31 -16.64 1.45 14.99
CA LEU A 31 -15.75 1.61 13.86
C LEU A 31 -16.05 0.54 12.80
N GLU A 32 -16.22 -0.72 13.19
CA GLU A 32 -16.63 -1.79 12.27
C GLU A 32 -17.99 -1.50 11.60
N ALA A 33 -18.99 -1.06 12.39
CA ALA A 33 -20.30 -0.68 11.87
C ALA A 33 -20.22 0.47 10.85
N ASN A 34 -19.27 1.40 11.05
CA ASN A 34 -18.98 2.53 10.16
C ASN A 34 -18.09 2.17 8.94
N GLY A 35 -17.84 0.88 8.68
CA GLY A 35 -17.06 0.44 7.52
C GLY A 35 -15.63 0.00 7.84
N GLY A 36 -15.23 0.07 9.11
CA GLY A 36 -13.94 -0.40 9.62
C GLY A 36 -12.78 0.54 9.31
N LEU A 37 -11.55 0.01 9.40
CA LEU A 37 -10.34 0.81 9.21
C LEU A 37 -10.22 1.26 7.74
N HIS A 38 -10.00 2.56 7.51
CA HIS A 38 -9.68 3.10 6.20
C HIS A 38 -8.17 3.33 6.07
N VAL A 39 -7.56 2.79 5.03
CA VAL A 39 -6.11 2.91 4.80
C VAL A 39 -5.86 3.80 3.59
N ILE A 40 -5.05 4.84 3.78
CA ILE A 40 -4.59 5.72 2.70
C ILE A 40 -3.12 5.44 2.45
N LEU A 41 -2.78 5.09 1.21
CA LEU A 41 -1.39 4.99 0.78
C LEU A 41 -1.00 6.25 0.00
N SER A 42 -0.06 7.01 0.58
CA SER A 42 0.32 8.34 0.07
C SER A 42 1.35 8.31 -1.07
N TYR A 43 1.75 7.11 -1.50
CA TYR A 43 2.75 6.89 -2.55
C TYR A 43 2.52 5.55 -3.25
N ILE A 44 3.16 5.35 -4.41
CA ILE A 44 3.18 4.06 -5.11
C ILE A 44 4.35 3.23 -4.57
N PRO A 45 4.10 2.09 -3.89
CA PRO A 45 5.17 1.27 -3.34
C PRO A 45 6.04 0.68 -4.45
N GLY A 46 7.34 0.53 -4.19
CA GLY A 46 8.27 0.00 -5.19
C GLY A 46 8.05 -1.48 -5.56
N ASN A 47 7.17 -2.20 -4.86
CA ASN A 47 6.77 -3.56 -5.21
C ASN A 47 5.40 -3.93 -4.65
N LEU A 48 4.80 -4.98 -5.22
CA LEU A 48 3.50 -5.51 -4.82
C LEU A 48 3.46 -6.00 -3.36
N ARG A 49 4.57 -6.54 -2.83
CA ARG A 49 4.62 -7.05 -1.45
C ARG A 49 4.37 -5.93 -0.43
N VAL A 50 4.99 -4.77 -0.61
CA VAL A 50 4.79 -3.62 0.31
C VAL A 50 3.35 -3.11 0.21
N GLN A 51 2.79 -3.04 -1.01
CA GLN A 51 1.38 -2.68 -1.22
C GLN A 51 0.44 -3.60 -0.44
N GLN A 52 0.60 -4.92 -0.59
CA GLN A 52 -0.23 -5.92 0.10
C GLN A 52 -0.08 -5.84 1.63
N GLN A 53 1.12 -5.54 2.13
CA GLN A 53 1.35 -5.40 3.57
C GLN A 53 0.62 -4.22 4.19
N VAL A 54 0.43 -3.12 3.45
CA VAL A 54 -0.28 -1.94 3.95
C VAL A 54 -1.79 -2.12 3.83
N PHE A 55 -2.31 -2.56 2.68
CA PHE A 55 -3.75 -2.82 2.56
C PHE A 55 -4.23 -4.00 3.41
N GLY A 56 -3.36 -4.97 3.69
CA GLY A 56 -3.64 -6.05 4.64
C GLY A 56 -3.77 -5.60 6.11
N ARG A 57 -3.53 -4.30 6.41
CA ARG A 57 -3.82 -3.74 7.74
C ARG A 57 -5.29 -3.51 7.98
N THR A 58 -6.08 -3.39 6.91
CA THR A 58 -7.53 -3.27 7.01
C THR A 58 -8.22 -4.61 6.73
N ALA A 59 -9.52 -4.70 7.01
CA ALA A 59 -10.38 -5.86 6.79
C ALA A 59 -9.86 -7.20 7.38
N ARG A 60 -9.02 -7.12 8.43
CA ARG A 60 -8.42 -8.30 9.06
C ARG A 60 -9.49 -9.14 9.77
N GLY A 61 -9.48 -10.46 9.59
CA GLY A 61 -10.39 -11.36 10.31
C GLY A 61 -11.88 -11.22 9.93
N ARG A 62 -12.18 -10.99 8.65
CA ARG A 62 -13.55 -10.76 8.11
C ARG A 62 -14.22 -9.47 8.58
N LYS A 63 -13.45 -8.56 9.19
CA LYS A 63 -13.90 -7.20 9.50
C LYS A 63 -14.07 -6.39 8.22
N ARG A 64 -14.90 -5.35 8.28
CA ARG A 64 -15.00 -4.37 7.19
C ARG A 64 -13.74 -3.51 7.13
N GLY A 65 -13.48 -2.95 5.95
CA GLY A 65 -12.29 -2.15 5.72
C GLY A 65 -12.22 -1.63 4.31
N THR A 66 -11.53 -0.51 4.12
CA THR A 66 -11.35 0.11 2.81
C THR A 66 -9.92 0.63 2.66
N GLY A 67 -9.48 0.77 1.42
CA GLY A 67 -8.14 1.24 1.11
C GLY A 67 -8.15 2.05 -0.18
N VAL A 68 -7.43 3.17 -0.19
CA VAL A 68 -7.28 4.03 -1.37
C VAL A 68 -5.85 4.53 -1.52
N TYR A 69 -5.56 4.99 -2.73
CA TYR A 69 -4.35 5.72 -3.05
C TYR A 69 -4.65 7.21 -3.12
N ILE A 70 -3.84 8.02 -2.45
CA ILE A 70 -3.81 9.46 -2.63
C ILE A 70 -2.36 9.84 -2.91
N VAL A 71 -2.02 9.96 -4.19
CA VAL A 71 -0.65 10.11 -4.64
C VAL A 71 -0.46 11.40 -5.42
N HIS A 72 0.71 11.99 -5.29
CA HIS A 72 1.12 13.14 -6.08
C HIS A 72 2.06 12.70 -7.19
N ASP A 73 1.70 13.04 -8.43
CA ASP A 73 2.59 12.92 -9.58
C ASP A 73 2.55 14.21 -10.40
N LYS A 74 3.73 14.83 -10.57
CA LYS A 74 3.88 16.11 -11.29
C LYS A 74 3.41 16.04 -12.75
N ARG A 75 3.40 14.86 -13.36
CA ARG A 75 2.95 14.65 -14.74
C ARG A 75 1.45 14.86 -14.90
N LYS A 76 0.67 14.73 -13.82
CA LYS A 76 -0.77 15.03 -13.81
C LYS A 76 -1.06 16.51 -14.13
N LEU A 77 -0.14 17.42 -13.77
CA LEU A 77 -0.25 18.85 -14.10
C LEU A 77 0.06 19.16 -15.57
N MET A 78 0.65 18.22 -16.31
CA MET A 78 1.08 18.43 -17.70
C MET A 78 -0.02 18.06 -18.73
N PHE A 79 -1.29 17.95 -18.31
CA PHE A 79 -2.43 17.56 -19.16
C PHE A 79 -2.25 16.23 -19.92
N LEU A 80 -1.39 15.35 -19.41
CA LEU A 80 -1.28 13.96 -19.90
C LEU A 80 -2.55 13.17 -19.50
N PRO A 81 -2.91 12.11 -20.24
CA PRO A 81 -4.16 11.35 -20.02
C PRO A 81 -4.31 10.89 -18.57
N ASP A 82 -5.55 10.64 -18.15
CA ASP A 82 -5.95 10.38 -16.76
C ASP A 82 -4.90 9.60 -15.95
N MET A 83 -4.10 10.36 -15.21
CA MET A 83 -3.07 9.87 -14.30
C MET A 83 -3.76 9.29 -13.05
N THR A 84 -4.29 8.07 -13.21
CA THR A 84 -4.90 7.30 -12.13
C THR A 84 -3.85 6.57 -11.30
N ALA A 85 -4.23 6.14 -10.09
CA ALA A 85 -3.37 5.26 -9.30
C ALA A 85 -3.07 3.95 -10.05
N ASP A 86 -4.07 3.41 -10.77
CA ASP A 86 -3.91 2.18 -11.56
C ASP A 86 -2.87 2.34 -12.68
N PHE A 87 -2.87 3.48 -13.37
CA PHE A 87 -1.84 3.79 -14.36
C PHE A 87 -0.43 3.74 -13.76
N LEU A 88 -0.24 4.37 -12.60
CA LEU A 88 1.05 4.39 -11.91
C LEU A 88 1.46 3.01 -11.37
N LEU A 89 0.50 2.20 -10.92
CA LEU A 89 0.74 0.82 -10.50
C LEU A 89 1.18 -0.06 -11.67
N ASN A 90 0.50 0.05 -12.82
CA ASN A 90 0.88 -0.67 -14.03
C ASN A 90 2.29 -0.26 -14.51
N GLU A 91 2.61 1.03 -14.48
CA GLU A 91 3.95 1.52 -14.82
C GLU A 91 5.02 0.93 -13.89
N ARG A 92 4.74 0.86 -12.58
CA ARG A 92 5.63 0.18 -11.63
C ARG A 92 5.80 -1.30 -11.97
N ASP A 93 4.71 -2.02 -12.22
CA ASP A 93 4.72 -3.46 -12.44
C ASP A 93 5.51 -3.84 -13.70
N GLU A 94 5.39 -3.06 -14.78
CA GLU A 94 6.20 -3.26 -15.98
C GLU A 94 7.69 -2.96 -15.71
N LYS A 95 8.02 -1.93 -14.93
CA LYS A 95 9.42 -1.67 -14.50
C LYS A 95 9.98 -2.83 -13.66
N GLU A 96 9.19 -3.42 -12.76
CA GLU A 96 9.62 -4.60 -11.99
C GLU A 96 9.88 -5.79 -12.91
N LYS A 97 8.97 -6.06 -13.85
CA LYS A 97 9.09 -7.14 -14.83
C LYS A 97 10.34 -6.99 -15.71
N GLU A 98 10.65 -5.79 -16.18
CA GLU A 98 11.88 -5.49 -16.90
C GLU A 98 13.13 -5.74 -16.04
N ARG A 99 13.08 -5.34 -14.76
CA ARG A 99 14.17 -5.60 -13.80
C ARG A 99 14.42 -7.10 -13.65
N TYR A 100 13.37 -7.90 -13.53
CA TYR A 100 13.48 -9.36 -13.45
C TYR A 100 14.10 -9.96 -14.72
N LYS A 101 13.68 -9.52 -15.92
CA LYS A 101 14.27 -9.97 -17.19
C LYS A 101 15.78 -9.69 -17.25
N LYS A 102 16.21 -8.49 -16.84
CA LYS A 102 17.64 -8.11 -16.81
C LYS A 102 18.43 -8.97 -15.81
N LEU A 103 17.88 -9.21 -14.62
CA LEU A 103 18.51 -10.07 -13.62
C LEU A 103 18.69 -11.51 -14.13
N LEU A 104 17.67 -12.08 -14.78
CA LEU A 104 17.75 -13.40 -15.38
C LEU A 104 18.83 -13.45 -16.47
N ALA A 105 18.84 -12.49 -17.40
CA ALA A 105 19.86 -12.44 -18.45
C ALA A 105 21.29 -12.40 -17.88
N ASN A 106 21.52 -11.58 -16.85
CA ASN A 106 22.81 -11.49 -16.17
C ASN A 106 23.21 -12.78 -15.45
N LEU A 107 22.27 -13.50 -14.85
CA LEU A 107 22.52 -14.82 -14.24
C LEU A 107 22.91 -15.86 -15.29
N PHE A 108 22.21 -15.89 -16.43
CA PHE A 108 22.55 -16.78 -17.55
C PHE A 108 23.92 -16.46 -18.16
N LEU A 109 24.29 -15.18 -18.27
CA LEU A 109 25.61 -14.77 -18.78
C LEU A 109 26.75 -15.08 -17.81
N LYS A 110 26.51 -15.03 -16.49
CA LYS A 110 27.52 -15.38 -15.46
C LYS A 110 27.70 -16.89 -15.26
N SER A 111 26.79 -17.69 -15.79
CA SER A 111 26.84 -19.17 -15.72
C SER A 111 27.59 -19.80 -16.91
N LYS A 112 28.06 -18.99 -17.87
CA LYS A 112 29.00 -19.38 -18.93
C LYS A 112 30.38 -18.83 -18.62
#